data_AF-A0A968Q1R3-F1
#
_entry.id   AF-A0A968Q1R3-F1
#
_cell.length_a   1.000
_cell.length_b   1.000
_cell.length_c   1.000
_cell.angle_alpha   90.00
_cell.angle_beta   90.00
_cell.angle_gamma   90.00
#
_symmetry.space_group_name_H-M   'P 1'
#
loop_
_entity.id
_entity.type
_entity.pdbx_description
1 polymer ?
#
loop_
_entity_poly.entity_id
_entity_poly.type
_entity_poly.pdbx_seq_one_letter_code
_entity_poly.pdbx_strand_id
1 'polypeptide(L)'
;MAQPTLQEVFGVNAAQTATSITLTKADYANNVTVDGVTYGGLTANSNNNGEQLLLAIIISALQKLTITNRLADFDHSIEIVNQGQDIVAQNATTYRRFVLSTRFYKQEDLAPLDPDDM
;
A
#
# COMPACT_ATOMS: atom_id res chain seq x y z
N MET A 1 13.78 -16.91 2.99
CA MET A 1 13.02 -16.31 4.10
C MET A 1 11.57 -16.48 3.69
N ALA A 2 10.62 -15.61 4.05
CA ALA A 2 9.22 -15.82 3.66
C ALA A 2 8.62 -14.53 3.09
N GLN A 3 7.94 -14.65 1.95
CA GLN A 3 7.19 -13.54 1.38
C GLN A 3 6.18 -12.98 2.40
N PRO A 4 5.85 -11.68 2.33
CA PRO A 4 4.80 -11.08 3.14
C PRO A 4 3.50 -11.87 3.04
N THR A 5 2.90 -12.17 4.18
CA THR A 5 1.58 -12.80 4.22
C THR A 5 0.50 -11.83 3.74
N LEU A 6 -0.63 -12.37 3.28
CA LEU A 6 -1.80 -11.57 2.89
C LEU A 6 -2.22 -10.61 4.02
N GLN A 7 -2.18 -11.08 5.27
CA GLN A 7 -2.58 -10.28 6.42
C GLN A 7 -1.60 -9.18 6.76
N GLU A 8 -0.30 -9.38 6.55
CA GLU A 8 0.71 -8.34 6.78
C GLU A 8 0.60 -7.18 5.76
N VAL A 9 0.15 -7.46 4.54
CA VAL A 9 -0.01 -6.43 3.49
C VAL A 9 -1.38 -5.77 3.59
N PHE A 10 -2.45 -6.56 3.68
CA PHE A 10 -3.81 -6.06 3.53
C PHE A 10 -4.61 -5.96 4.83
N GLY A 11 -4.09 -6.47 5.96
CA GLY A 11 -4.71 -6.40 7.27
C GLY A 11 -5.12 -7.75 7.87
N VAL A 12 -5.33 -7.80 9.18
CA VAL A 12 -5.50 -9.05 9.94
C VAL A 12 -6.70 -9.90 9.50
N ASN A 13 -7.77 -9.25 9.03
CA ASN A 13 -8.97 -9.96 8.56
C ASN A 13 -8.94 -10.24 7.05
N ALA A 14 -7.84 -9.95 6.36
CA ALA A 14 -7.69 -10.27 4.96
C ALA A 14 -7.71 -11.79 4.77
N ALA A 15 -8.53 -12.23 3.82
CA ALA A 15 -8.66 -13.63 3.45
C ALA A 15 -8.75 -13.76 1.93
N GLN A 16 -8.28 -14.89 1.40
CA GLN A 16 -8.40 -15.19 -0.01
C GLN A 16 -8.81 -16.63 -0.25
N THR A 17 -9.44 -16.84 -1.40
CA THR A 17 -9.67 -18.15 -2.01
C THR A 17 -9.01 -18.16 -3.39
N ALA A 18 -9.15 -19.25 -4.14
CA ALA A 18 -8.69 -19.31 -5.51
C ALA A 18 -9.35 -18.26 -6.44
N THR A 19 -10.49 -17.67 -6.06
CA THR A 19 -11.28 -16.77 -6.93
C THR A 19 -11.70 -15.46 -6.28
N SER A 20 -11.31 -15.20 -5.02
CA SER A 20 -11.77 -14.01 -4.31
C SER A 20 -10.75 -13.55 -3.28
N ILE A 21 -10.61 -12.24 -3.12
CA ILE A 21 -9.96 -11.61 -1.97
C ILE A 21 -11.01 -10.84 -1.19
N THR A 22 -11.07 -11.07 0.11
CA THR A 22 -11.95 -10.36 1.04
C THR A 22 -11.10 -9.44 1.89
N LEU A 23 -11.33 -8.13 1.75
CA LEU A 23 -10.68 -7.08 2.53
C LEU A 23 -11.75 -6.35 3.35
N THR A 24 -11.56 -6.23 4.66
CA THR A 24 -12.55 -5.58 5.53
C THR A 24 -12.16 -4.14 5.80
N LYS A 25 -13.12 -3.21 5.79
CA LYS A 25 -12.82 -1.80 6.12
C LYS A 25 -12.30 -1.60 7.54
N ALA A 26 -12.60 -2.56 8.44
CA ALA A 26 -12.11 -2.55 9.82
C ALA A 26 -10.58 -2.63 9.89
N ASP A 27 -9.95 -3.31 8.92
CA ASP A 27 -8.49 -3.41 8.84
C ASP A 27 -7.81 -2.04 8.60
N TYR A 28 -8.55 -1.06 8.07
CA TYR A 28 -8.02 0.24 7.69
C TYR A 28 -8.42 1.37 8.64
N ALA A 29 -9.08 1.08 9.75
CA ALA A 29 -9.61 2.10 10.66
C ALA A 29 -8.52 2.84 11.45
N ASN A 30 -7.37 2.20 11.66
CA ASN A 30 -6.29 2.74 12.47
C ASN A 30 -5.37 3.65 11.66
N ASN A 31 -4.80 4.64 12.34
CA ASN A 31 -3.71 5.43 11.76
C ASN A 31 -2.46 4.56 11.61
N VAL A 32 -1.71 4.81 10.54
CA VAL A 32 -0.47 4.11 10.23
C VAL A 32 0.68 5.10 10.32
N THR A 33 1.74 4.76 11.06
CA THR A 33 2.96 5.58 11.12
C THR A 33 4.12 4.81 10.52
N VAL A 34 4.72 5.36 9.46
CA VAL A 34 5.89 4.80 8.78
C VAL A 34 6.90 5.91 8.59
N ASP A 35 8.16 5.66 8.98
CA ASP A 35 9.27 6.62 8.88
C ASP A 35 8.97 8.00 9.49
N GLY A 36 8.24 8.02 10.60
CA GLY A 36 7.87 9.25 11.32
C GLY A 36 6.71 10.04 10.69
N VAL A 37 6.08 9.53 9.63
CA VAL A 37 4.91 10.12 8.98
C VAL A 37 3.66 9.33 9.35
N THR A 38 2.65 10.01 9.89
CA THR A 38 1.36 9.40 10.24
C THR A 38 0.32 9.66 9.16
N TYR A 39 -0.29 8.57 8.68
CA TYR A 39 -1.41 8.56 7.76
C TYR A 39 -2.71 8.28 8.51
N GLY A 40 -3.77 8.96 8.12
CA GLY A 40 -5.10 8.78 8.72
C GLY A 40 -5.74 7.45 8.31
N GLY A 41 -6.44 6.83 9.25
CA GLY A 41 -7.27 5.66 8.97
C GLY A 41 -8.56 6.00 8.21
N LEU A 42 -9.16 4.98 7.60
CA LEU A 42 -10.46 5.04 6.93
C LEU A 42 -11.59 4.96 7.94
N THR A 43 -12.44 5.99 8.00
CA THR A 43 -13.76 5.85 8.65
C THR A 43 -14.70 5.09 7.73
N ALA A 44 -15.07 3.87 8.13
CA ALA A 44 -15.92 2.99 7.33
C ALA A 44 -17.31 3.61 7.09
N ASN A 45 -17.70 3.68 5.82
CA ASN A 45 -19.01 4.16 5.38
C ASN A 45 -19.48 3.33 4.18
N SER A 46 -20.78 3.09 4.01
CA SER A 46 -21.31 2.38 2.83
C SER A 46 -20.99 3.08 1.51
N ASN A 47 -20.76 4.40 1.56
CA ASN A 47 -20.53 5.26 0.41
C ASN A 47 -19.06 5.67 0.26
N ASN A 48 -18.10 4.97 0.89
CA ASN A 48 -16.70 5.22 0.58
C ASN A 48 -16.46 4.96 -0.91
N ASN A 49 -15.88 5.94 -1.60
CA ASN A 49 -15.60 5.82 -3.02
C ASN A 49 -14.33 4.97 -3.28
N GLY A 50 -14.10 4.62 -4.56
CA GLY A 50 -12.96 3.77 -4.94
C GLY A 50 -11.60 4.36 -4.56
N GLU A 51 -11.43 5.68 -4.68
CA GLU A 51 -10.16 6.35 -4.33
C GLU A 51 -9.86 6.28 -2.83
N GLN A 52 -10.88 6.46 -1.98
CA GLN A 52 -10.76 6.30 -0.53
C GLN A 52 -10.35 4.87 -0.15
N LEU A 53 -10.94 3.88 -0.81
CA LEU A 53 -10.63 2.47 -0.56
C LEU A 53 -9.21 2.12 -1.06
N LEU A 54 -8.83 2.58 -2.24
CA LEU A 54 -7.50 2.37 -2.78
C LEU A 54 -6.43 3.00 -1.88
N LEU A 55 -6.64 4.25 -1.45
CA LEU A 55 -5.72 4.93 -0.56
C LEU A 55 -5.59 4.20 0.79
N ALA A 56 -6.70 3.73 1.36
CA ALA A 56 -6.70 2.94 2.59
C ALA A 56 -5.86 1.66 2.45
N ILE A 57 -5.99 0.95 1.32
CA ILE A 57 -5.19 -0.25 1.02
C ILE A 57 -3.70 0.09 0.90
N ILE A 58 -3.35 1.16 0.18
CA ILE A 58 -1.95 1.61 0.05
C ILE A 58 -1.35 1.98 1.42
N ILE A 59 -2.12 2.69 2.26
CA ILE A 59 -1.70 3.04 3.63
C ILE A 59 -1.51 1.79 4.49
N SER A 60 -2.36 0.78 4.36
CA SER A 60 -2.17 -0.50 5.05
C SER A 60 -0.89 -1.17 4.62
N ALA A 61 -0.68 -1.31 3.30
CA ALA A 61 0.47 -1.99 2.72
C ALA A 61 1.81 -1.32 3.08
N LEU A 62 1.82 0.00 3.28
CA LEU A 62 2.97 0.78 3.74
C LEU A 62 3.58 0.26 5.06
N GLN A 63 2.82 -0.45 5.91
CA GLN A 63 3.36 -1.01 7.15
C GLN A 63 4.39 -2.12 6.88
N LYS A 64 4.20 -2.89 5.81
CA LYS A 64 5.04 -4.06 5.49
C LYS A 64 5.92 -3.83 4.27
N LEU A 65 5.43 -3.15 3.24
CA LEU A 65 6.15 -2.93 1.97
C LEU A 65 7.03 -1.67 2.06
N THR A 66 7.96 -1.63 3.02
CA THR A 66 8.92 -0.52 3.18
C THR A 66 10.29 -0.87 2.60
N ILE A 67 11.10 0.15 2.31
CA ILE A 67 12.51 -0.04 1.92
C ILE A 67 13.25 -0.84 3.01
N THR A 68 13.03 -0.50 4.28
CA THR A 68 13.66 -1.16 5.42
C THR A 68 13.36 -2.65 5.45
N ASN A 69 12.08 -3.01 5.26
CA ASN A 69 11.68 -4.42 5.26
C ASN A 69 12.23 -5.16 4.03
N ARG A 70 12.27 -4.52 2.85
CA ARG A 70 12.85 -5.11 1.64
C ARG A 70 14.36 -5.33 1.76
N LEU A 71 15.08 -4.39 2.38
CA LEU A 71 16.52 -4.53 2.61
C LEU A 71 16.84 -5.59 3.67
N ALA A 72 15.90 -5.86 4.58
CA ALA A 72 16.01 -6.92 5.57
C ALA A 72 15.61 -8.30 5.01
N ASP A 73 14.71 -8.34 4.04
CA ASP A 73 14.24 -9.58 3.39
C ASP A 73 14.15 -9.40 1.86
N PHE A 74 15.09 -10.03 1.15
CA PHE A 74 15.15 -9.99 -0.31
C PHE A 74 14.02 -10.77 -1.02
N ASP A 75 13.23 -11.55 -0.28
CA ASP A 75 12.01 -12.18 -0.81
C ASP A 75 10.87 -11.16 -0.97
N HIS A 76 11.05 -9.91 -0.52
CA HIS A 76 10.14 -8.81 -0.82
C HIS A 76 10.44 -8.21 -2.20
N SER A 77 9.51 -8.41 -3.13
CA SER A 77 9.60 -7.88 -4.50
C SER A 77 8.96 -6.49 -4.67
N ILE A 78 8.34 -5.93 -3.62
CA ILE A 78 7.61 -4.66 -3.69
C ILE A 78 8.02 -3.75 -2.52
N GLU A 79 8.26 -2.47 -2.82
CA GLU A 79 8.37 -1.42 -1.81
C GLU A 79 7.54 -0.19 -2.19
N ILE A 80 6.98 0.47 -1.16
CA ILE A 80 6.27 1.73 -1.26
C ILE A 80 7.06 2.76 -0.46
N VAL A 81 7.36 3.89 -1.09
CA VAL A 81 8.27 4.91 -0.58
C VAL A 81 7.54 6.24 -0.53
N ASN A 82 7.57 6.90 0.63
CA ASN A 82 7.17 8.29 0.73
C ASN A 82 8.25 9.20 0.15
N GLN A 83 7.90 9.95 -0.89
CA GLN A 83 8.78 10.91 -1.57
C GLN A 83 8.58 12.35 -1.06
N GLY A 84 7.72 12.54 -0.05
CA GLY A 84 7.42 13.82 0.56
C GLY A 84 6.09 14.40 0.13
N GLN A 85 5.98 15.72 0.25
CA GLN A 85 4.76 16.47 0.00
C GLN A 85 5.08 17.77 -0.73
N ASP A 86 4.17 18.20 -1.60
CA ASP A 86 4.23 19.50 -2.24
C ASP A 86 2.85 20.17 -2.27
N ILE A 87 2.85 21.43 -2.69
CA ILE A 87 1.64 22.23 -2.85
C ILE A 87 1.42 22.46 -4.34
N VAL A 88 0.23 22.11 -4.83
CA VAL A 88 -0.15 22.28 -6.24
C VAL A 88 -1.44 23.08 -6.34
N ALA A 89 -1.49 24.04 -7.26
CA ALA A 89 -2.71 24.77 -7.57
C ALA A 89 -3.43 24.11 -8.75
N GLN A 90 -4.70 23.78 -8.60
CA GLN A 90 -5.56 23.25 -9.66
C GLN A 90 -6.92 23.95 -9.61
N ASN A 91 -7.36 24.49 -10.75
CA ASN A 91 -8.65 25.19 -10.88
C ASN A 91 -8.92 26.20 -9.74
N ALA A 92 -7.96 27.09 -9.49
CA ALA A 92 -7.99 28.10 -8.41
C ALA A 92 -8.05 27.55 -6.96
N THR A 93 -7.94 26.23 -6.77
CA THR A 93 -7.84 25.60 -5.44
C THR A 93 -6.43 25.10 -5.21
N THR A 94 -5.91 25.32 -4.00
CA THR A 94 -4.59 24.86 -3.60
C THR A 94 -4.71 23.53 -2.86
N TYR A 95 -4.00 22.52 -3.33
CA TYR A 95 -3.97 21.19 -2.75
C TYR A 95 -2.59 20.91 -2.16
N ARG A 96 -2.58 20.20 -1.03
CA ARG A 96 -1.40 19.49 -0.57
C ARG A 96 -1.40 18.12 -1.23
N ARG A 97 -0.37 17.84 -2.02
CA ARG A 97 -0.20 16.54 -2.66
C ARG A 97 0.84 15.74 -1.87
N PHE A 98 0.49 14.50 -1.58
CA PHE A 98 1.38 13.50 -0.98
C PHE A 98 1.92 12.63 -2.11
N VAL A 99 3.23 12.43 -2.16
CA VAL A 99 3.87 11.67 -3.24
C VAL A 99 4.35 10.35 -2.68
N LEU A 100 3.67 9.27 -3.08
CA LEU A 100 4.08 7.90 -2.80
C LEU A 100 4.55 7.25 -4.11
N SER A 101 5.68 6.54 -4.05
CA SER A 101 6.22 5.77 -5.18
C SER A 101 6.18 4.30 -4.84
N THR A 102 5.60 3.49 -5.71
CA THR A 102 5.72 2.02 -5.62
C THR A 102 6.80 1.56 -6.58
N ARG A 103 7.62 0.61 -6.15
CA ARG A 103 8.68 -0.01 -6.96
C ARG A 103 8.52 -1.52 -6.89
N PHE A 104 8.72 -2.16 -8.04
CA PHE A 104 8.62 -3.60 -8.23
C PHE A 104 9.99 -4.13 -8.65
N TYR A 105 10.40 -5.24 -8.05
CA TYR A 105 11.66 -5.92 -8.31
C TYR A 105 11.33 -7.30 -8.86
N LYS A 106 11.77 -7.57 -10.08
CA LYS A 106 11.67 -8.89 -10.72
C LYS A 106 13.08 -9.32 -11.12
N GLN A 107 13.33 -10.63 -11.13
CA GLN A 107 14.52 -11.16 -11.77
C GLN A 107 14.53 -10.77 -13.25
N GLU A 108 15.72 -10.47 -13.78
CA GLU A 108 15.86 -10.10 -15.18
C GLU A 108 15.63 -11.33 -16.08
N ASP A 109 14.61 -11.26 -16.92
CA ASP A 109 14.24 -12.32 -17.86
C ASP A 109 13.61 -11.82 -19.18
N LEU A 110 13.73 -10.51 -19.50
CA LEU A 110 13.04 -9.81 -20.59
C LEU A 110 11.50 -9.94 -20.61
N ALA A 111 10.89 -10.68 -19.69
CA ALA A 111 9.45 -10.85 -19.63
C ALA A 111 8.79 -9.61 -19.01
N PRO A 112 7.52 -9.32 -19.35
CA PRO A 112 6.79 -8.24 -18.71
C PRO A 112 6.62 -8.49 -17.20
N LEU A 113 6.24 -7.44 -16.48
CA LEU A 113 5.83 -7.55 -15.10
C LEU A 113 4.52 -8.36 -15.02
N ASP A 114 4.55 -9.49 -14.33
CA ASP A 114 3.41 -10.39 -14.12
C ASP A 114 3.20 -10.57 -12.60
N PRO A 115 2.00 -10.33 -12.05
CA PRO A 115 1.70 -10.59 -10.64
C PRO A 115 1.98 -12.02 -10.18
N ASP A 116 1.90 -13.02 -11.07
CA ASP A 116 2.18 -14.42 -10.75
C ASP A 116 3.69 -14.73 -10.63
N ASP A 117 4.54 -13.80 -11.10
CA ASP A 117 6.02 -13.89 -11.06
C ASP A 117 6.64 -13.06 -9.90
N MET A 118 5.82 -12.49 -9.01
CA MET A 118 6.25 -11.58 -7.94
C MET A 118 6.64 -12.28 -6.62
#